data_AF-A0A1X1RFP8-F1
#
_entry.id   AF-A0A1X1RFP8-F1
#
_cell.length_a   1.000
_cell.length_b   1.000
_cell.length_c   1.000
_cell.angle_alpha   90.00
_cell.angle_beta   90.00
_cell.angle_gamma   90.00
#
_symmetry.space_group_name_H-M   'P 1'
#
loop_
_entity.id
_entity.type
_entity.pdbx_description
1 polymer ?
#
loop_
_entity_poly.entity_id
_entity_poly.type
_entity_poly.pdbx_seq_one_letter_code
_entity_poly.pdbx_strand_id
1 'polypeptide(L)'
;MGLFRKRKSRATRRAEARAIKARAKLEARLAAKNETRRLKAEKRAAEKALRAQIQAARDSDRTALKVAETELKTAREGKVFSPTRIRRMLTVSRLLAPILTPVIYRAAMAARAMIDQRRADQLGIPLAQIGQFSGHGAQLSARIAGAEKSLQMVQDRKPKDAETKRFASAITERLADLSAAVTAAENMPAGRRRAAHAAISSQLDGIEADLMARLGLG
;
A
#
# COMPACT_ATOMS: atom_id res chain seq x y z
N MET A 1 15.60 -102.16 -28.01
CA MET A 1 15.11 -101.08 -28.89
C MET A 1 16.21 -100.02 -29.02
N GLY A 2 16.91 -100.00 -30.14
CA GLY A 2 18.11 -99.18 -30.33
C GLY A 2 17.84 -97.70 -30.58
N LEU A 3 18.84 -96.87 -30.29
CA LEU A 3 18.93 -95.48 -30.76
C LEU A 3 20.29 -95.26 -31.46
N PHE A 4 20.54 -96.03 -32.52
CA PHE A 4 21.58 -95.66 -33.50
C PHE A 4 21.13 -94.39 -34.23
N ARG A 5 21.51 -93.22 -33.73
CA ARG A 5 21.30 -91.95 -34.45
C ARG A 5 22.10 -91.99 -35.77
N LYS A 6 21.38 -91.83 -36.88
CA LYS A 6 21.91 -91.76 -38.25
C LYS A 6 23.03 -90.71 -38.32
N ARG A 7 24.29 -91.12 -38.51
CA ARG A 7 25.42 -90.20 -38.68
C ARG A 7 25.22 -89.40 -39.97
N LYS A 8 25.13 -88.07 -39.87
CA LYS A 8 25.11 -87.17 -41.05
C LYS A 8 26.31 -87.45 -41.97
N SER A 9 26.07 -87.56 -43.28
CA SER A 9 27.10 -87.78 -44.31
C SER A 9 28.20 -86.71 -44.27
N ARG A 10 29.43 -87.06 -44.69
CA ARG A 10 30.58 -86.13 -44.72
C ARG A 10 30.31 -84.89 -45.58
N ALA A 11 29.53 -85.05 -46.65
CA ALA A 11 29.14 -83.96 -47.54
C ALA A 11 28.27 -82.92 -46.82
N THR A 12 27.27 -83.35 -46.05
CA THR A 12 26.36 -82.44 -45.34
C THR A 12 27.08 -81.70 -44.21
N ARG A 13 27.99 -82.36 -43.48
CA ARG A 13 28.82 -81.69 -42.47
C ARG A 13 29.76 -80.63 -43.07
N ARG A 14 30.33 -80.89 -44.25
CA ARG A 14 31.17 -79.91 -44.95
C ARG A 14 30.35 -78.70 -45.43
N ALA A 15 29.13 -78.93 -45.90
CA ALA A 15 28.20 -77.86 -46.27
C ALA A 15 27.78 -77.02 -45.06
N GLU A 16 27.40 -77.68 -43.95
CA GLU A 16 27.06 -77.03 -42.68
C GLU A 16 28.25 -76.22 -42.14
N ALA A 17 29.48 -76.78 -42.14
CA ALA A 17 30.67 -76.08 -41.72
C ALA A 17 31.01 -74.87 -42.61
N ARG A 18 30.80 -74.97 -43.93
CA ARG A 18 30.96 -73.84 -44.86
C ARG A 18 29.89 -72.77 -44.64
N ALA A 19 28.65 -73.17 -44.38
CA ALA A 19 27.55 -72.25 -44.07
C ALA A 19 27.79 -71.50 -42.76
N ILE A 20 28.23 -72.19 -41.71
CA ILE A 20 28.59 -71.56 -40.42
C ILE A 20 29.75 -70.57 -40.61
N LYS A 21 30.79 -70.96 -41.35
CA LYS A 21 31.92 -70.06 -41.67
C LYS A 21 31.48 -68.84 -42.49
N ALA A 22 30.59 -69.03 -43.48
CA ALA A 22 30.07 -67.93 -44.29
C ALA A 22 29.21 -66.98 -43.45
N ARG A 23 28.33 -67.51 -42.58
CA ARG A 23 27.53 -66.74 -41.62
C ARG A 23 28.42 -65.95 -40.67
N ALA A 24 29.38 -66.60 -40.02
CA ALA A 24 30.32 -65.94 -39.12
C ALA A 24 31.13 -64.82 -39.81
N LYS A 25 31.56 -65.03 -41.07
CA LYS A 25 32.26 -64.00 -41.84
C LYS A 25 31.36 -62.82 -42.20
N LEU A 26 30.09 -63.05 -42.52
CA LEU A 26 29.12 -62.00 -42.80
C LEU A 26 28.74 -61.24 -41.53
N GLU A 27 28.50 -61.94 -40.42
CA GLU A 27 28.24 -61.35 -39.11
C GLU A 27 29.42 -60.49 -38.65
N ALA A 28 30.66 -60.97 -38.79
CA ALA A 28 31.85 -60.19 -38.47
C ALA A 28 31.96 -58.92 -39.34
N ARG A 29 31.63 -59.00 -40.64
CA ARG A 29 31.61 -57.83 -41.53
C ARG A 29 30.51 -56.84 -41.16
N LEU A 30 29.31 -57.31 -40.83
CA LEU A 30 28.20 -56.47 -40.40
C LEU A 30 28.47 -55.84 -39.04
N ALA A 31 29.05 -56.57 -38.10
CA ALA A 31 29.49 -56.08 -36.80
C ALA A 31 30.53 -54.96 -36.98
N ALA A 32 31.58 -55.17 -37.76
CA ALA A 32 32.58 -54.14 -38.04
C ALA A 32 31.98 -52.88 -38.72
N LYS A 33 31.00 -53.06 -39.63
CA LYS A 33 30.29 -51.94 -40.27
C LYS A 33 29.39 -51.19 -39.27
N ASN A 34 28.80 -51.89 -38.30
CA ASN A 34 28.00 -51.28 -37.26
C ASN A 34 28.87 -50.55 -36.23
N GLU A 35 29.99 -51.12 -35.82
CA GLU A 35 30.97 -50.49 -34.93
C GLU A 35 31.52 -49.20 -35.55
N THR A 36 31.92 -49.21 -36.82
CA THR A 36 32.39 -47.99 -37.49
C THR A 36 31.32 -46.91 -37.58
N ARG A 37 30.04 -47.29 -37.80
CA ARG A 37 28.91 -46.36 -37.75
C ARG A 37 28.68 -45.79 -36.35
N ARG A 38 28.76 -46.63 -35.30
CA ARG A 38 28.63 -46.22 -33.90
C ARG A 38 29.74 -45.26 -33.50
N LEU A 39 30.99 -45.61 -33.76
CA LEU A 39 32.14 -44.74 -33.48
C LEU A 39 32.03 -43.40 -34.20
N LYS A 40 31.56 -43.38 -35.45
CA LYS A 40 31.34 -42.12 -36.19
C LYS A 40 30.19 -41.30 -35.59
N ALA A 41 29.11 -41.94 -35.15
CA ALA A 41 28.00 -41.28 -34.49
C ALA A 41 28.40 -40.71 -33.13
N GLU A 42 29.16 -41.47 -32.33
CA GLU A 42 29.70 -41.07 -31.03
C GLU A 42 30.66 -39.88 -31.18
N LYS A 43 31.58 -39.90 -32.15
CA LYS A 43 32.46 -38.76 -32.45
C LYS A 43 31.66 -37.50 -32.79
N ARG A 44 30.64 -37.62 -33.66
CA ARG A 44 29.76 -36.49 -34.02
C ARG A 44 28.95 -35.99 -32.83
N ALA A 45 28.48 -36.88 -31.97
CA ALA A 45 27.76 -36.52 -30.75
C ALA A 45 28.69 -35.79 -29.77
N ALA A 46 29.91 -36.29 -29.58
CA ALA A 46 30.93 -35.66 -28.74
C ALA A 46 31.32 -34.26 -29.26
N GLU A 47 31.55 -34.11 -30.57
CA GLU A 47 31.83 -32.81 -31.19
C GLU A 47 30.67 -31.82 -31.01
N LYS A 48 29.41 -32.28 -31.19
CA LYS A 48 28.23 -31.44 -30.96
C LYS A 48 28.09 -31.04 -29.50
N ALA A 49 28.31 -31.98 -28.57
CA ALA A 49 28.27 -31.71 -27.14
C ALA A 49 29.35 -30.70 -26.74
N LEU A 50 30.57 -30.84 -27.25
CA LEU A 50 31.66 -29.90 -27.01
C LEU A 50 31.33 -28.50 -27.55
N ARG A 51 30.80 -28.41 -28.78
CA ARG A 51 30.36 -27.12 -29.35
C ARG A 51 29.24 -26.48 -28.55
N ALA A 52 28.27 -27.26 -28.09
CA ALA A 52 27.19 -26.77 -27.25
C ALA A 52 27.72 -26.26 -25.90
N GLN A 53 28.67 -26.96 -25.28
CA GLN A 53 29.33 -26.50 -24.05
C GLN A 53 30.09 -25.19 -24.27
N ILE A 54 30.84 -25.06 -25.37
CA ILE A 54 31.56 -23.81 -25.70
C ILE A 54 30.59 -22.65 -25.92
N GLN A 55 29.47 -22.88 -26.60
CA GLN A 55 28.47 -21.82 -26.80
C GLN A 55 27.77 -21.45 -25.50
N ALA A 56 27.39 -22.44 -24.68
CA ALA A 56 26.83 -22.18 -23.36
C ALA A 56 27.80 -21.38 -22.47
N ALA A 57 29.09 -21.71 -22.50
CA ALA A 57 30.13 -20.96 -21.79
C ALA A 57 30.26 -19.52 -22.31
N ARG A 58 30.26 -19.33 -23.64
CA ARG A 58 30.29 -17.97 -24.23
C ARG A 58 29.05 -17.16 -23.90
N ASP A 59 27.88 -17.79 -23.89
CA ASP A 59 26.64 -17.11 -23.53
C ASP A 59 26.61 -16.77 -22.05
N SER A 60 27.14 -17.65 -21.17
CA SER A 60 27.32 -17.32 -19.75
C SER A 60 28.34 -16.19 -19.54
N ASP A 61 29.43 -16.16 -20.31
CA ASP A 61 30.40 -15.07 -20.22
C ASP A 61 29.78 -13.75 -20.69
N ARG A 62 29.00 -13.77 -21.76
CA ARG A 62 28.27 -12.59 -22.26
C ARG A 62 27.22 -12.10 -21.27
N THR A 63 26.50 -12.99 -20.60
CA THR A 63 25.54 -12.58 -19.56
C THR A 63 26.27 -12.03 -18.35
N ALA A 64 27.37 -12.66 -17.91
CA ALA A 64 28.21 -12.17 -16.83
C ALA A 64 28.77 -10.77 -17.13
N LEU A 65 29.26 -10.52 -18.35
CA LEU A 65 29.72 -9.20 -18.78
C LEU A 65 28.59 -8.17 -18.76
N LYS A 66 27.39 -8.51 -19.25
CA LYS A 66 26.23 -7.60 -19.20
C LYS A 66 25.82 -7.29 -17.77
N VAL A 67 25.82 -8.29 -16.88
CA VAL A 67 25.53 -8.10 -15.46
C VAL A 67 26.57 -7.16 -14.85
N ALA A 68 27.86 -7.42 -15.06
CA ALA A 68 28.94 -6.57 -14.59
C ALA A 68 28.86 -5.14 -15.14
N GLU A 69 28.52 -4.95 -16.42
CA GLU A 69 28.29 -3.63 -17.01
C GLU A 69 27.09 -2.92 -16.37
N THR A 70 25.99 -3.65 -16.11
CA THR A 70 24.84 -3.07 -15.42
C THR A 70 25.16 -2.72 -13.98
N GLU A 71 25.95 -3.54 -13.28
CA GLU A 71 26.41 -3.29 -11.92
C GLU A 71 27.36 -2.09 -11.88
N LEU A 72 28.31 -1.99 -12.81
CA LEU A 72 29.18 -0.83 -12.97
C LEU A 72 28.40 0.45 -13.28
N LYS A 73 27.37 0.37 -14.14
CA LYS A 73 26.46 1.50 -14.37
C LYS A 73 25.72 1.87 -13.09
N THR A 74 25.21 0.89 -12.34
CA THR A 74 24.53 1.16 -11.06
C THR A 74 25.45 1.72 -9.99
N ALA A 75 26.73 1.33 -9.98
CA ALA A 75 27.75 1.85 -9.07
C ALA A 75 28.18 3.28 -9.48
N ARG A 76 28.33 3.55 -10.78
CA ARG A 76 28.70 4.87 -11.33
C ARG A 76 27.57 5.89 -11.23
N GLU A 77 26.32 5.48 -11.39
CA GLU A 77 25.15 6.38 -11.32
C GLU A 77 24.80 6.79 -9.87
N GLY A 78 25.50 6.26 -8.86
CA GLY A 78 25.30 6.62 -7.46
C GLY A 78 24.03 6.02 -6.87
N LYS A 79 24.09 5.66 -5.58
CA LYS A 79 23.06 4.86 -4.88
C LYS A 79 21.66 5.49 -4.79
N VAL A 80 21.52 6.80 -5.03
CA VAL A 80 20.31 7.57 -4.67
C VAL A 80 19.64 8.31 -5.83
N PHE A 81 20.36 8.66 -6.91
CA PHE A 81 19.80 9.52 -7.97
C PHE A 81 20.01 8.98 -9.39
N SER A 82 20.09 7.66 -9.55
CA SER A 82 20.20 7.07 -10.88
C SER A 82 18.92 7.32 -11.70
N PRO A 83 19.01 7.83 -12.95
CA PRO A 83 17.84 8.18 -13.75
C PRO A 83 16.96 6.96 -14.05
N THR A 84 17.55 5.78 -14.11
CA THR A 84 16.86 4.48 -14.25
C THR A 84 16.02 4.14 -13.02
N ARG A 85 16.55 4.33 -11.81
CA ARG A 85 15.83 4.09 -10.55
C ARG A 85 14.74 5.14 -10.32
N ILE A 86 14.99 6.40 -10.66
CA ILE A 86 13.98 7.47 -10.64
C ILE A 86 12.84 7.13 -11.60
N ARG A 87 13.12 6.73 -12.85
CA ARG A 87 12.07 6.31 -13.80
C ARG A 87 11.27 5.12 -13.29
N ARG A 88 11.93 4.08 -12.75
CA ARG A 88 11.24 2.93 -12.15
C ARG A 88 10.39 3.33 -10.95
N MET A 89 10.92 4.16 -10.06
CA MET A 89 10.20 4.66 -8.89
C MET A 89 9.01 5.52 -9.30
N LEU A 90 9.15 6.36 -10.33
CA LEU A 90 8.05 7.15 -10.89
C LEU A 90 6.98 6.26 -11.54
N THR A 91 7.36 5.18 -12.23
CA THR A 91 6.37 4.24 -12.78
C THR A 91 5.62 3.49 -11.69
N VAL A 92 6.32 3.02 -10.66
CA VAL A 92 5.71 2.30 -9.53
C VAL A 92 4.84 3.24 -8.70
N SER A 93 5.33 4.46 -8.42
CA SER A 93 4.56 5.46 -7.69
C SER A 93 3.33 5.89 -8.48
N ARG A 94 3.41 6.05 -9.81
CA ARG A 94 2.25 6.36 -10.65
C ARG A 94 1.20 5.25 -10.68
N LEU A 95 1.62 3.98 -10.63
CA LEU A 95 0.70 2.84 -10.56
C LEU A 95 0.05 2.70 -9.17
N LEU A 96 0.81 2.96 -8.11
CA LEU A 96 0.30 2.90 -6.74
C LEU A 96 -0.41 4.18 -6.31
N ALA A 97 -0.22 5.30 -7.01
CA ALA A 97 -0.84 6.59 -6.73
C ALA A 97 -2.35 6.51 -6.52
N PRO A 98 -3.19 5.89 -7.37
CA PRO A 98 -4.64 5.86 -7.17
C PRO A 98 -5.08 5.11 -5.91
N ILE A 99 -4.25 4.21 -5.38
CA ILE A 99 -4.54 3.41 -4.17
C ILE A 99 -3.95 4.08 -2.92
N LEU A 100 -2.71 4.57 -3.01
CA LEU A 100 -2.03 5.24 -1.90
C LEU A 100 -2.63 6.62 -1.61
N THR A 101 -3.08 7.34 -2.64
CA THR A 101 -3.68 8.68 -2.47
C THR A 101 -4.87 8.67 -1.51
N PRO A 102 -5.91 7.82 -1.68
CA PRO A 102 -7.02 7.77 -0.74
C PRO A 102 -6.63 7.25 0.64
N VAL A 103 -5.63 6.37 0.76
CA VAL A 103 -5.15 5.85 2.05
C VAL A 103 -4.40 6.93 2.84
N ILE A 104 -3.47 7.65 2.20
CA ILE A 104 -2.75 8.78 2.81
C ILE A 104 -3.74 9.87 3.20
N TYR A 105 -4.72 10.17 2.34
CA TYR A 105 -5.77 11.13 2.65
C TYR A 105 -6.59 10.70 3.89
N ARG A 106 -7.02 9.44 3.95
CA ARG A 106 -7.74 8.90 5.12
C ARG A 106 -6.89 8.91 6.38
N ALA A 107 -5.61 8.58 6.29
CA ALA A 107 -4.68 8.62 7.42
C ALA A 107 -4.44 10.06 7.91
N ALA A 108 -4.28 11.01 6.99
CA ALA A 108 -4.14 12.42 7.33
C ALA A 108 -5.41 12.98 7.99
N MET A 109 -6.60 12.60 7.48
CA MET A 109 -7.87 12.99 8.08
C MET A 109 -8.10 12.32 9.44
N ALA A 110 -7.69 11.06 9.63
CA ALA A 110 -7.76 10.39 10.91
C ALA A 110 -6.80 10.99 11.95
N ALA A 111 -5.57 11.31 11.55
CA ALA A 111 -4.61 12.00 12.42
C ALA A 111 -5.11 13.40 12.80
N ARG A 112 -5.68 14.12 11.83
CA ARG A 112 -6.32 15.43 12.09
C ARG A 112 -7.51 15.30 13.02
N ALA A 113 -8.39 14.32 12.79
CA ALA A 113 -9.51 14.03 13.68
C ALA A 113 -9.05 13.64 15.09
N MET A 114 -7.92 12.95 15.24
CA MET A 114 -7.36 12.59 16.54
C MET A 114 -6.77 13.81 17.28
N ILE A 115 -6.11 14.72 16.57
CA ILE A 115 -5.63 16.00 17.13
C ILE A 115 -6.81 16.87 17.53
N ASP A 116 -7.79 16.97 16.65
CA ASP A 116 -9.04 17.69 16.90
C ASP A 116 -9.82 17.03 18.04
N GLN A 117 -9.74 15.69 18.23
CA GLN A 117 -10.40 14.95 19.31
C GLN A 117 -9.78 15.32 20.64
N ARG A 118 -8.45 15.32 20.72
CA ARG A 118 -7.77 15.73 21.95
C ARG A 118 -8.00 17.20 22.29
N ARG A 119 -8.14 18.05 21.26
CA ARG A 119 -8.50 19.46 21.44
C ARG A 119 -9.95 19.63 21.87
N ALA A 120 -10.85 18.81 21.33
CA ALA A 120 -12.25 18.70 21.71
C ALA A 120 -12.42 18.16 23.14
N ASP A 121 -11.63 17.18 23.56
CA ASP A 121 -11.66 16.60 24.91
C ASP A 121 -11.14 17.58 25.97
N GLN A 122 -10.16 18.42 25.61
CA GLN A 122 -9.70 19.52 26.47
C GLN A 122 -10.71 20.67 26.59
N LEU A 123 -11.63 20.79 25.63
CA LEU A 123 -12.61 21.88 25.54
C LEU A 123 -14.06 21.42 25.78
N GLY A 124 -14.32 20.11 25.92
CA GLY A 124 -15.63 19.52 26.17
C GLY A 124 -16.66 19.63 25.02
N ILE A 125 -16.25 19.93 23.78
CA ILE A 125 -17.17 20.26 22.65
C ILE A 125 -16.90 19.39 21.41
N PRO A 126 -17.92 18.87 20.68
CA PRO A 126 -17.73 17.92 19.58
C PRO A 126 -17.03 18.47 18.32
N LEU A 127 -16.15 17.64 17.76
CA LEU A 127 -15.34 17.81 16.53
C LEU A 127 -15.98 18.43 15.30
N ALA A 128 -17.27 18.15 15.06
CA ALA A 128 -17.98 18.65 13.89
C ALA A 128 -18.08 20.19 13.86
N GLN A 129 -17.73 20.84 14.97
CA GLN A 129 -17.86 22.28 15.17
C GLN A 129 -16.53 23.06 15.15
N ILE A 130 -15.38 22.41 14.94
CA ILE A 130 -14.08 23.11 14.97
C ILE A 130 -13.85 23.93 13.69
N GLY A 131 -14.46 23.56 12.56
CA GLY A 131 -14.45 24.36 11.33
C GLY A 131 -15.29 25.64 11.38
N GLN A 132 -16.35 25.65 12.19
CA GLN A 132 -17.23 26.82 12.39
C GLN A 132 -16.70 27.80 13.45
N PHE A 133 -15.69 27.38 14.23
CA PHE A 133 -15.09 28.19 15.30
C PHE A 133 -13.57 28.36 15.08
N SER A 134 -13.19 28.99 13.97
CA SER A 134 -11.80 29.35 13.68
C SER A 134 -11.67 30.88 13.50
N GLY A 135 -10.67 31.52 14.11
CA GLY A 135 -10.50 32.98 14.13
C GLY A 135 -10.14 33.54 15.52
N HIS A 136 -10.10 34.87 15.67
CA HIS A 136 -9.77 35.51 16.96
C HIS A 136 -10.90 35.35 18.00
N GLY A 137 -12.14 35.18 17.54
CA GLY A 137 -13.33 34.96 18.34
C GLY A 137 -13.71 33.50 18.57
N ALA A 138 -12.89 32.54 18.13
CA ALA A 138 -13.16 31.10 18.24
C ALA A 138 -13.51 30.66 19.68
N GLN A 139 -12.80 31.22 20.67
CA GLN A 139 -13.07 30.94 22.09
C GLN A 139 -14.45 31.44 22.52
N LEU A 140 -14.88 32.62 22.08
CA LEU A 140 -16.20 33.16 22.41
C LEU A 140 -17.31 32.35 21.75
N SER A 141 -17.13 31.96 20.49
CA SER A 141 -18.11 31.14 19.79
C SER A 141 -18.26 29.75 20.42
N ALA A 142 -17.16 29.15 20.91
CA ALA A 142 -17.21 27.89 21.66
C ALA A 142 -17.99 28.04 22.97
N ARG A 143 -17.80 29.15 23.70
CA ARG A 143 -18.56 29.45 24.92
C ARG A 143 -20.05 29.67 24.65
N ILE A 144 -20.40 30.37 23.56
CA ILE A 144 -21.79 30.54 23.11
C ILE A 144 -22.45 29.19 22.87
N ALA A 145 -21.79 28.27 22.13
CA ALA A 145 -22.31 26.92 21.92
C ALA A 145 -22.45 26.12 23.23
N GLY A 146 -21.53 26.30 24.18
CA GLY A 146 -21.63 25.75 25.53
C GLY A 146 -22.85 26.30 26.30
N ALA A 147 -23.10 27.61 26.21
CA ALA A 147 -24.26 28.26 26.82
C ALA A 147 -25.59 27.78 26.20
N GLU A 148 -25.64 27.59 24.87
CA GLU A 148 -26.81 27.01 24.18
C GLU A 148 -27.12 25.58 24.68
N LYS A 149 -26.09 24.76 24.86
CA LYS A 149 -26.24 23.41 25.42
C LYS A 149 -26.75 23.45 26.87
N SER A 150 -26.22 24.37 27.69
CA SER A 150 -26.70 24.59 29.06
C SER A 150 -28.14 25.09 29.11
N LEU A 151 -28.53 25.95 28.17
CA LEU A 151 -29.90 26.41 28.01
C LEU A 151 -30.86 25.25 27.69
N GLN A 152 -30.44 24.32 26.83
CA GLN A 152 -31.23 23.12 26.55
C GLN A 152 -31.43 22.28 27.82
N MET A 153 -30.39 22.11 28.64
CA MET A 153 -30.51 21.40 29.93
C MET A 153 -31.47 22.10 30.89
N VAL A 154 -31.51 23.44 30.92
CA VAL A 154 -32.49 24.19 31.72
C VAL A 154 -33.92 23.92 31.23
N GLN A 155 -34.14 23.92 29.92
CA GLN A 155 -35.45 23.62 29.31
C GLN A 155 -35.90 22.19 29.63
N ASP A 156 -34.99 21.22 29.52
CA ASP A 156 -35.28 19.80 29.78
C ASP A 156 -35.61 19.54 31.26
N ARG A 157 -35.04 20.31 32.18
CA ARG A 157 -35.32 20.18 33.62
C ARG A 157 -36.70 20.71 34.01
N LYS A 158 -37.20 21.74 33.33
CA LYS A 158 -38.51 22.37 33.62
C LYS A 158 -39.32 22.63 32.33
N PRO A 159 -39.73 21.59 31.57
CA PRO A 159 -40.33 21.76 30.23
C PRO A 159 -41.74 22.37 30.23
N LYS A 160 -42.43 22.35 31.38
CA LYS A 160 -43.81 22.85 31.54
C LYS A 160 -43.88 24.24 32.16
N ASP A 161 -42.76 24.81 32.59
CA ASP A 161 -42.73 26.11 33.24
C ASP A 161 -42.76 27.25 32.19
N ALA A 162 -43.71 28.17 32.35
CA ALA A 162 -43.89 29.29 31.44
C ALA A 162 -42.76 30.33 31.58
N GLU A 163 -42.18 30.48 32.78
CA GLU A 163 -41.06 31.38 33.01
C GLU A 163 -39.80 30.85 32.30
N THR A 164 -39.51 29.56 32.47
CA THR A 164 -38.39 28.88 31.79
C THR A 164 -38.48 28.99 30.26
N LYS A 165 -39.69 28.89 29.67
CA LYS A 165 -39.88 29.06 28.22
C LYS A 165 -39.60 30.49 27.74
N ARG A 166 -40.06 31.50 28.50
CA ARG A 166 -39.79 32.91 28.17
C ARG A 166 -38.30 33.23 28.29
N PHE A 167 -37.65 32.75 29.34
CA PHE A 167 -36.21 32.85 29.54
C PHE A 167 -35.45 32.15 28.39
N ALA A 168 -35.85 30.94 28.03
CA ALA A 168 -35.24 30.21 26.92
C ALA A 168 -35.32 30.97 25.60
N SER A 169 -36.47 31.53 25.27
CA SER A 169 -36.63 32.36 24.07
C SER A 169 -35.70 33.58 24.09
N ALA A 170 -35.67 34.30 25.22
CA ALA A 170 -34.87 35.52 25.36
C ALA A 170 -33.36 35.25 25.30
N ILE A 171 -32.89 34.18 25.94
CA ILE A 171 -31.46 33.81 25.90
C ILE A 171 -31.08 33.27 24.53
N THR A 172 -31.95 32.52 23.85
CA THR A 172 -31.67 32.04 22.48
C THR A 172 -31.47 33.21 21.52
N GLU A 173 -32.35 34.22 21.58
CA GLU A 173 -32.20 35.45 20.79
C GLU A 173 -30.90 36.19 21.11
N ARG A 174 -30.59 36.35 22.40
CA ARG A 174 -29.36 37.02 22.85
C ARG A 174 -28.09 36.28 22.43
N LEU A 175 -28.07 34.94 22.48
CA LEU A 175 -26.93 34.14 22.04
C LEU A 175 -26.73 34.22 20.52
N ALA A 176 -27.82 34.29 19.75
CA ALA A 176 -27.77 34.53 18.30
C ALA A 176 -27.17 35.91 17.99
N ASP A 177 -27.58 36.96 18.70
CA ASP A 177 -27.03 38.31 18.56
C ASP A 177 -25.53 38.36 18.90
N LEU A 178 -25.12 37.68 19.99
CA LEU A 178 -23.70 37.59 20.37
C LEU A 178 -22.87 36.86 19.30
N SER A 179 -23.42 35.81 18.69
CA SER A 179 -22.76 35.09 17.60
C SER A 179 -22.55 35.98 16.37
N ALA A 180 -23.57 36.77 16.00
CA ALA A 180 -23.47 37.78 14.95
C ALA A 180 -22.43 38.87 15.30
N ALA A 181 -22.40 39.31 16.57
CA ALA A 181 -21.45 40.30 17.05
C ALA A 181 -20.00 39.79 17.02
N VAL A 182 -19.74 38.52 17.34
CA VAL A 182 -18.41 37.90 17.21
C VAL A 182 -17.96 37.93 15.76
N THR A 183 -18.83 37.56 14.82
CA THR A 183 -18.54 37.57 13.38
C THR A 183 -18.26 38.99 12.88
N ALA A 184 -19.04 39.98 13.34
CA ALA A 184 -18.82 41.39 13.01
C ALA A 184 -17.50 41.92 13.58
N ALA A 185 -17.10 41.49 14.79
CA ALA A 185 -15.86 41.90 15.44
C ALA A 185 -14.61 41.41 14.70
N GLU A 186 -14.64 40.25 14.04
CA GLU A 186 -13.51 39.73 13.25
C GLU A 186 -13.11 40.68 12.11
N ASN A 187 -14.07 41.41 11.54
CA ASN A 187 -13.83 42.37 10.46
C ASN A 187 -13.34 43.74 10.97
N MET A 188 -13.18 43.92 12.28
CA MET A 188 -12.72 45.17 12.88
C MET A 188 -11.18 45.22 13.03
N PRO A 189 -10.57 46.41 12.99
CA PRO A 189 -9.15 46.60 13.34
C PRO A 189 -8.82 46.10 14.75
N ALA A 190 -7.58 45.64 14.97
CA ALA A 190 -7.20 44.87 16.16
C ALA A 190 -7.56 45.53 17.51
N GLY A 191 -7.40 46.86 17.66
CA GLY A 191 -7.78 47.56 18.88
C GLY A 191 -9.28 47.51 19.17
N ARG A 192 -10.09 47.76 18.15
CA ARG A 192 -11.56 47.74 18.25
C ARG A 192 -12.10 46.31 18.38
N ARG A 193 -11.48 45.35 17.70
CA ARG A 193 -11.79 43.92 17.82
C ARG A 193 -11.62 43.41 19.25
N ARG A 194 -10.49 43.72 19.91
CA ARG A 194 -10.26 43.30 21.31
C ARG A 194 -11.28 43.91 22.27
N ALA A 195 -11.60 45.20 22.12
CA ALA A 195 -12.62 45.85 22.94
C ALA A 195 -14.00 45.22 22.74
N ALA A 196 -14.38 44.91 21.49
CA ALA A 196 -15.63 44.22 21.17
C ALA A 196 -15.66 42.81 21.78
N HIS A 197 -14.60 42.01 21.63
CA HIS A 197 -14.53 40.68 22.24
C HIS A 197 -14.59 40.72 23.77
N ALA A 198 -13.98 41.72 24.42
CA ALA A 198 -14.06 41.88 25.87
C ALA A 198 -15.50 42.19 26.33
N ALA A 199 -16.21 43.07 25.61
CA ALA A 199 -17.61 43.38 25.89
C ALA A 199 -18.52 42.14 25.70
N ILE A 200 -18.31 41.40 24.61
CA ILE A 200 -19.03 40.15 24.33
C ILE A 200 -18.76 39.12 25.45
N SER A 201 -17.50 38.98 25.87
CA SER A 201 -17.14 38.08 26.97
C SER A 201 -17.89 38.42 28.26
N SER A 202 -17.92 39.70 28.66
CA SER A 202 -18.62 40.12 29.88
C SER A 202 -20.13 39.88 29.81
N GLN A 203 -20.75 40.06 28.64
CA GLN A 203 -22.16 39.74 28.46
C GLN A 203 -22.42 38.23 28.56
N LEU A 204 -21.50 37.43 28.02
CA LEU A 204 -21.59 35.97 28.07
C LEU A 204 -21.39 35.43 29.49
N ASP A 205 -20.49 36.03 30.28
CA ASP A 205 -20.30 35.70 31.70
C ASP A 205 -21.61 35.87 32.49
N GLY A 206 -22.37 36.95 32.22
CA GLY A 206 -23.67 37.18 32.84
C GLY A 206 -24.72 36.12 32.46
N ILE A 207 -24.76 35.73 31.18
CA ILE A 207 -25.67 34.67 30.71
C ILE A 207 -25.30 33.32 31.34
N GLU A 208 -24.02 32.97 31.37
CA GLU A 208 -23.54 31.73 31.98
C GLU A 208 -23.87 31.68 33.47
N ALA A 209 -23.77 32.79 34.20
CA ALA A 209 -24.18 32.89 35.59
C ALA A 209 -25.70 32.64 35.77
N ASP A 210 -26.54 33.27 34.95
CA ASP A 210 -28.00 33.07 34.98
C ASP A 210 -28.38 31.60 34.68
N LEU A 211 -27.68 30.97 33.73
CA LEU A 211 -27.85 29.55 33.40
C LEU A 211 -27.45 28.65 34.56
N MET A 212 -26.30 28.90 35.19
CA MET A 212 -25.85 28.13 36.35
C MET A 212 -26.80 28.28 37.54
N ALA A 213 -27.29 29.49 37.82
CA ALA A 213 -28.27 29.73 38.88
C ALA A 213 -29.56 28.91 38.65
N ARG A 214 -30.05 28.85 37.42
CA ARG A 214 -31.27 28.07 37.07
C ARG A 214 -31.02 26.56 37.06
N LEU A 215 -29.78 26.12 36.81
CA LEU A 215 -29.35 24.73 36.99
C LEU A 215 -29.01 24.39 38.45
N GLY A 216 -28.99 25.37 39.36
CA GLY A 216 -28.61 25.17 40.76
C GLY A 216 -27.12 24.82 40.94
N LEU A 217 -26.25 25.34 40.06
CA LEU A 217 -24.81 25.10 40.01
C LEU A 217 -23.97 26.36 40.29
N GLY A 218 -24.61 27.45 40.72
CA GLY A 218 -23.99 28.76 40.96
C GLY A 218 -24.06 29.22 42.40
#